data_AF-A0A6C1QNT4-F1
#
_entry.id   AF-A0A6C1QNT4-F1
#
_cell.length_a   1.000
_cell.length_b   1.000
_cell.length_c   1.000
_cell.angle_alpha   90.00
_cell.angle_beta   90.00
_cell.angle_gamma   90.00
#
_symmetry.space_group_name_H-M   'P 1'
#
loop_
_entity.id
_entity.type
_entity.pdbx_description
1 polymer ?
#
loop_
_entity_poly.entity_id
_entity_poly.type
_entity_poly.pdbx_seq_one_letter_code
_entity_poly.pdbx_strand_id
1 'polypeptide(L)'
;MAHTDYEQMKDQIQKRINQEPSIADPSRISVRAEKVGGLFNRHPVVILEGTISNETEGQRAAEVARAVLGNSDAVEIENRLVVPLV
;
A
#
# COMPACT_ATOMS: atom_id res chain seq x y z
N MET A 1 -18.65 -13.85 7.22
CA MET A 1 -17.35 -13.77 7.91
C MET A 1 -16.30 -13.45 6.84
N ALA A 2 -15.93 -12.18 6.66
CA ALA A 2 -15.04 -11.72 5.56
C ALA A 2 -14.26 -10.46 5.97
N HIS A 3 -13.92 -10.35 7.27
CA HIS A 3 -13.15 -9.24 7.82
C HIS A 3 -11.65 -9.56 7.94
N THR A 4 -11.27 -10.84 7.84
CA THR A 4 -9.93 -11.32 8.19
C THR A 4 -8.89 -11.07 7.09
N ASP A 5 -9.29 -11.02 5.82
CA ASP A 5 -8.33 -10.95 4.71
C ASP A 5 -7.67 -9.57 4.54
N TYR A 6 -8.38 -8.47 4.78
CA TYR A 6 -7.87 -7.12 4.47
C TYR A 6 -6.81 -6.61 5.44
N GLU A 7 -7.03 -6.82 6.73
CA GLU A 7 -6.03 -6.44 7.74
C GLU A 7 -4.77 -7.29 7.60
N GLN A 8 -4.91 -8.60 7.30
CA GLN A 8 -3.77 -9.45 7.02
C GLN A 8 -3.01 -9.03 5.76
N MET A 9 -3.70 -8.64 4.69
CA MET A 9 -3.08 -8.11 3.48
C MET A 9 -2.31 -6.81 3.79
N LYS A 10 -2.92 -5.87 4.52
CA LYS A 10 -2.27 -4.63 4.97
C LYS A 10 -0.98 -4.91 5.74
N ASP A 11 -1.04 -5.80 6.74
CA ASP A 11 0.11 -6.18 7.55
C ASP A 11 1.21 -6.85 6.73
N GLN A 12 0.85 -7.71 5.77
CA GLN A 12 1.84 -8.33 4.87
C GLN A 12 2.53 -7.31 3.97
N ILE A 13 1.78 -6.35 3.41
CA ILE A 13 2.33 -5.26 2.59
C ILE A 13 3.27 -4.41 3.43
N GLN A 14 2.84 -3.95 4.61
CA GLN A 14 3.67 -3.16 5.51
C GLN A 14 4.94 -3.92 5.89
N LYS A 15 4.82 -5.21 6.23
CA LYS A 15 5.97 -6.04 6.58
C LYS A 15 6.97 -6.16 5.43
N ARG A 16 6.51 -6.35 4.19
CA ARG A 16 7.40 -6.40 3.03
C ARG A 16 8.04 -5.05 2.73
N ILE A 17 7.30 -3.95 2.81
CA ILE A 17 7.84 -2.59 2.66
C ILE A 17 8.96 -2.35 3.70
N ASN A 18 8.75 -2.74 4.95
CA ASN A 18 9.77 -2.64 6.00
C ASN A 18 11.00 -3.53 5.77
N GLN A 19 10.87 -4.56 4.94
CA GLN A 19 11.95 -5.46 4.56
C GLN A 19 12.60 -5.08 3.22
N GLU A 20 12.08 -4.06 2.53
CA GLU A 20 12.54 -3.67 1.20
C GLU A 20 13.78 -2.78 1.32
N PRO A 21 14.99 -3.27 0.96
CA PRO A 21 16.23 -2.51 1.10
C PRO A 21 16.29 -1.30 0.16
N SER A 22 15.44 -1.29 -0.88
CA SER A 22 15.32 -0.20 -1.84
C SER A 22 14.66 1.05 -1.24
N ILE A 23 14.05 0.95 -0.05
CA ILE A 23 13.39 2.04 0.66
C ILE A 23 14.29 2.44 1.83
N ALA A 24 14.81 3.67 1.80
CA ALA A 24 15.75 4.14 2.81
C ALA A 24 15.09 4.30 4.19
N ASP A 25 13.82 4.72 4.23
CA ASP A 25 13.07 4.89 5.48
C ASP A 25 11.63 4.38 5.34
N PRO A 26 11.43 3.04 5.41
CA PRO A 26 10.11 2.45 5.26
C PRO A 26 9.18 2.77 6.45
N SER A 27 9.74 3.22 7.59
CA SER A 27 8.95 3.64 8.75
C SER A 27 8.11 4.89 8.48
N ARG A 28 8.51 5.68 7.49
CA ARG A 28 7.79 6.86 7.01
C ARG A 28 6.67 6.53 6.02
N ILE A 29 6.50 5.25 5.68
CA ILE A 29 5.46 4.73 4.80
C ILE A 29 4.47 3.93 5.66
N SER A 30 3.21 4.37 5.64
CA SER A 30 2.10 3.67 6.28
C SER A 30 1.19 3.07 5.22
N VAL A 31 0.77 1.83 5.45
CA VAL A 31 -0.20 1.12 4.61
C VAL A 31 -1.55 1.12 5.31
N ARG A 32 -2.58 1.58 4.62
CA ARG A 32 -3.98 1.45 5.04
C ARG A 32 -4.76 0.61 4.03
N ALA A 33 -5.75 -0.12 4.50
CA ALA A 33 -6.68 -0.85 3.65
C ALA A 33 -8.09 -0.42 4.01
N GLU A 34 -8.85 0.07 3.03
CA GLU A 34 -10.21 0.58 3.22
C GLU A 34 -11.10 0.03 2.10
N LYS A 35 -12.41 -0.11 2.34
CA LYS A 35 -13.37 -0.43 1.28
C LYS A 35 -13.97 0.87 0.79
N VAL A 36 -13.63 1.27 -0.43
CA VAL A 36 -14.07 2.52 -1.02
C VAL A 36 -15.16 2.23 -2.06
N GLY A 37 -16.12 3.13 -2.18
CA GLY A 37 -17.23 3.03 -3.13
C GLY A 37 -18.63 3.13 -2.50
N GLY A 38 -19.61 3.46 -3.36
CA GLY A 38 -21.02 3.63 -2.96
C GLY A 38 -21.69 2.32 -2.56
N LEU A 39 -22.95 2.40 -2.11
CA LEU A 39 -23.79 1.28 -1.62
C LEU A 39 -23.78 0.02 -2.51
N PHE A 40 -23.46 0.14 -3.80
CA PHE A 40 -23.48 -0.94 -4.78
C PHE A 40 -22.10 -1.33 -5.36
N ASN A 41 -21.03 -0.56 -5.14
CA ASN A 41 -19.71 -0.77 -5.76
C ASN A 41 -18.56 -0.65 -4.73
N ARG A 42 -18.67 -1.40 -3.62
CA ARG A 42 -17.61 -1.46 -2.61
C ARG A 42 -16.48 -2.35 -3.10
N HIS A 43 -15.34 -1.76 -3.44
CA HIS A 43 -14.10 -2.47 -3.75
C HIS A 43 -13.04 -2.15 -2.69
N PRO A 44 -12.17 -3.10 -2.36
CA PRO A 44 -11.05 -2.85 -1.48
C PRO A 44 -10.00 -1.96 -2.16
N VAL A 45 -9.50 -1.00 -1.41
CA VAL A 45 -8.41 -0.10 -1.80
C VAL A 45 -7.32 -0.18 -0.75
N VAL A 46 -6.09 -0.34 -1.20
CA VAL A 46 -4.89 -0.21 -0.37
C VAL A 46 -4.30 1.17 -0.63
N ILE A 47 -4.14 1.95 0.44
CA ILE A 47 -3.60 3.30 0.38
C ILE A 47 -2.19 3.25 0.97
N LEU A 48 -1.20 3.67 0.19
CA LEU A 48 0.16 3.89 0.64
C LEU A 48 0.31 5.38 0.92
N GLU A 49 0.53 5.75 2.17
CA GLU A 49 0.63 7.16 2.58
C GLU A 49 1.89 7.41 3.41
N GLY A 50 2.40 8.64 3.36
CA GLY A 50 3.60 9.03 4.07
C GLY A 50 4.62 9.74 3.17
N THR A 51 5.86 9.76 3.62
CA THR A 51 6.94 10.50 2.94
C THR A 51 8.02 9.55 2.45
N ILE A 52 8.45 9.75 1.21
CA ILE A 52 9.52 8.99 0.55
C ILE A 52 10.67 9.93 0.18
N SER A 53 11.87 9.38 0.09
CA SER A 53 13.09 10.15 -0.24
C SER A 53 13.19 10.47 -1.73
N ASN A 54 12.61 9.62 -2.58
CA ASN A 54 12.60 9.76 -4.04
C ASN A 54 11.43 9.00 -4.66
N GLU A 55 11.10 9.29 -5.92
CA GLU A 55 9.99 8.64 -6.64
C GLU A 55 10.19 7.12 -6.81
N THR A 56 11.44 6.65 -6.91
CA THR A 56 11.76 5.22 -7.05
C THR A 56 11.31 4.42 -5.83
N GLU A 57 11.43 4.96 -4.62
CA GLU A 57 10.91 4.33 -3.39
C GLU A 57 9.38 4.20 -3.44
N GLY A 58 8.70 5.23 -3.95
CA GLY A 58 7.25 5.20 -4.12
C GLY A 58 6.80 4.16 -5.12
N GLN A 59 7.53 4.02 -6.23
CA GLN A 59 7.30 2.95 -7.21
C GLN A 59 7.54 1.58 -6.58
N ARG A 60 8.63 1.41 -5.82
CA ARG A 60 8.93 0.15 -5.13
C ARG A 60 7.89 -0.24 -4.09
N ALA A 61 7.44 0.70 -3.27
CA ALA A 61 6.36 0.45 -2.32
C ALA A 61 5.07 -0.02 -3.02
N ALA A 62 4.72 0.61 -4.16
CA ALA A 62 3.58 0.19 -4.97
C ALA A 62 3.76 -1.19 -5.61
N GLU A 63 4.95 -1.51 -6.11
CA GLU A 63 5.28 -2.84 -6.64
C GLU A 63 5.21 -3.92 -5.55
N VAL A 64 5.74 -3.65 -4.36
CA VAL A 64 5.65 -4.55 -3.21
C VAL A 64 4.19 -4.80 -2.85
N ALA A 65 3.35 -3.75 -2.80
CA ALA A 65 1.93 -3.88 -2.56
C ALA A 65 1.25 -4.76 -3.63
N ARG A 66 1.50 -4.51 -4.92
CA ARG A 66 0.98 -5.33 -6.03
C ARG A 66 1.41 -6.79 -5.91
N ALA A 67 2.67 -7.04 -5.55
CA ALA A 67 3.23 -8.37 -5.42
C ALA A 67 2.63 -9.17 -4.24
N VAL A 68 2.09 -8.50 -3.21
CA VAL A 68 1.34 -9.16 -2.13
C VAL A 68 -0.10 -9.42 -2.55
N LEU A 69 -0.73 -8.45 -3.22
CA LEU A 69 -2.12 -8.55 -3.68
C LEU A 69 -2.31 -9.56 -4.82
N GLY A 70 -1.23 -9.85 -5.55
CA GLY A 70 -1.14 -10.90 -6.57
C GLY A 70 -2.18 -10.75 -7.67
N ASN A 71 -1.92 -9.93 -8.69
CA ASN A 71 -2.75 -9.72 -9.90
C ASN A 71 -4.28 -9.67 -9.66
N SER A 72 -4.73 -9.32 -8.47
CA SER A 72 -6.14 -9.24 -8.15
C SER A 72 -6.65 -7.90 -8.68
N ASP A 73 -7.23 -7.91 -9.88
CA ASP A 73 -7.93 -6.76 -10.47
C ASP A 73 -9.06 -6.21 -9.58
N ALA A 74 -9.41 -6.92 -8.50
CA ALA A 74 -10.41 -6.52 -7.53
C ALA A 74 -9.90 -5.54 -6.45
N VAL A 75 -8.58 -5.32 -6.31
CA VAL A 75 -8.01 -4.43 -5.28
C VAL A 75 -7.28 -3.26 -5.92
N GLU A 76 -7.75 -2.04 -5.68
CA GLU A 76 -7.06 -0.85 -6.15
C GLU A 76 -5.93 -0.46 -5.20
N ILE A 77 -4.86 0.14 -5.73
CA ILE A 77 -3.75 0.66 -4.93
C ILE A 77 -3.66 2.15 -5.20
N GLU A 78 -3.82 2.93 -4.15
CA GLU A 78 -3.69 4.38 -4.21
C GLU A 78 -2.35 4.78 -3.59
N ASN A 79 -1.49 5.40 -4.40
CA ASN A 79 -0.20 5.89 -3.95
C ASN A 79 -0.30 7.37 -3.58
N ARG A 80 -0.27 7.67 -2.27
CA ARG A 80 -0.27 9.01 -1.68
C ARG A 80 1.08 9.37 -1.04
N LEU A 81 2.15 8.71 -1.47
CA LEU A 81 3.48 8.99 -0.98
C LEU A 81 3.98 10.30 -1.57
N VAL A 82 4.52 11.17 -0.70
CA VAL A 82 5.04 12.48 -1.11
C VAL A 82 6.55 12.53 -0.95
N VAL A 83 7.23 13.11 -1.94
CA VAL A 83 8.64 13.48 -1.79
C VAL A 83 8.68 14.84 -1.10
N PRO A 84 9.23 14.96 0.12
CA PRO A 84 9.35 16.25 0.78
C PRO A 84 10.31 17.13 -0.02
N LEU A 85 9.86 18.32 -0.37
CA LEU A 85 10.70 19.37 -0.94
C LEU A 85 11.58 19.91 0.20
N VAL A 86 12.82 19.41 0.28
CA VAL A 86 13.86 19.90 1.20
C VAL A 86 14.75 20.95 0.54
#